data_AF-A0A4R6ZN45-F1
#
_entry.id   AF-A0A4R6ZN45-F1
#
_cell.length_a   1.000
_cell.length_b   1.000
_cell.length_c   1.000
_cell.angle_alpha   90.00
_cell.angle_beta   90.00
_cell.angle_gamma   90.00
#
_symmetry.space_group_name_H-M   'P 1'
#
loop_
_entity.id
_entity.type
_entity.pdbx_description
1 polymer ?
#
loop_
_entity_poly.entity_id
_entity_poly.type
_entity_poly.pdbx_seq_one_letter_code
_entity_poly.pdbx_strand_id
1 'polypeptide(L)'
;DFLELEKDVSYDWFHIYFQDEHADRKKHMQDFTPNELSDVISKLVGESPNTLDIASGTGGMIIRKWWSDCLREGPFVYLPSKHLYQCEELSDRAIPFLLFNLMIRGMNATVVHGDVLSREVKQVYFIQNEHNDHLLFSSLNVFPHNETICNEFNVRKWLEEELNHIESSEMPDHLKFEEEQA
;
A
#
# COMPACT_ATOMS: atom_id res chain seq x y z
N ASP A 1 -8.32 3.40 -19.53
CA ASP A 1 -9.67 3.88 -19.15
C ASP A 1 -9.64 4.86 -17.98
N PHE A 2 -9.23 4.50 -16.75
CA PHE A 2 -9.22 5.47 -15.62
C PHE A 2 -8.28 6.67 -15.82
N LEU A 3 -7.01 6.43 -16.20
CA LEU A 3 -6.03 7.51 -16.43
C LEU A 3 -6.34 8.43 -17.62
N GLU A 4 -7.34 8.08 -18.43
CA GLU A 4 -7.83 8.99 -19.48
C GLU A 4 -8.73 10.09 -18.89
N LEU A 5 -9.43 9.77 -17.81
CA LEU A 5 -10.33 10.68 -17.09
C LEU A 5 -9.57 11.54 -16.08
N GLU A 6 -8.62 10.93 -15.37
CA GLU A 6 -7.88 11.59 -14.29
C GLU A 6 -6.40 11.24 -14.33
N LYS A 7 -5.54 12.25 -14.35
CA LYS A 7 -4.11 12.12 -14.65
C LYS A 7 -3.21 12.48 -13.49
N ASP A 8 -3.71 13.23 -12.50
CA ASP A 8 -2.91 13.65 -11.37
C ASP A 8 -2.90 12.56 -10.30
N VAL A 9 -1.87 11.70 -10.34
CA VAL A 9 -1.71 10.58 -9.40
C VAL A 9 -1.12 10.98 -8.05
N SER A 10 -0.84 12.27 -7.81
CA SER A 10 -0.15 12.75 -6.59
C SER A 10 -1.00 12.73 -5.32
N TYR A 11 -2.31 12.49 -5.45
CA TYR A 11 -3.26 12.41 -4.35
C TYR A 11 -4.30 11.31 -4.59
N ASP A 12 -4.98 10.90 -3.52
CA ASP A 12 -6.04 9.91 -3.58
C ASP A 12 -7.36 10.49 -4.14
N TRP A 13 -7.82 10.08 -5.32
CA TRP A 13 -9.08 10.58 -5.88
C TRP A 13 -10.32 10.08 -5.15
N PHE A 14 -10.25 8.92 -4.52
CA PHE A 14 -11.38 8.32 -3.83
C PHE A 14 -11.60 8.94 -2.46
N HIS A 15 -10.69 9.81 -1.99
CA HIS A 15 -10.79 10.39 -0.66
C HIS A 15 -12.13 11.12 -0.46
N ILE A 16 -12.57 11.94 -1.43
CA ILE A 16 -13.81 12.71 -1.31
C ILE A 16 -15.01 11.78 -1.29
N TYR A 17 -15.04 10.82 -2.21
CA TYR A 17 -16.11 9.85 -2.30
C TYR A 17 -16.21 8.99 -1.04
N PHE A 18 -15.07 8.50 -0.53
CA PHE A 18 -15.01 7.71 0.70
C PHE A 18 -15.38 8.55 1.93
N GLN A 19 -14.93 9.80 1.99
CA GLN A 19 -15.35 10.74 3.04
C GLN A 19 -16.85 11.00 2.99
N ASP A 20 -17.46 11.17 1.82
CA ASP A 20 -18.88 11.51 1.71
C ASP A 20 -19.79 10.30 1.97
N GLU A 21 -19.45 9.12 1.44
CA GLU A 21 -20.23 7.88 1.61
C GLU A 21 -19.96 7.17 2.94
N HIS A 22 -18.77 7.34 3.52
CA HIS A 22 -18.31 6.65 4.72
C HIS A 22 -17.82 7.60 5.82
N ALA A 23 -18.23 8.88 5.79
CA ALA A 23 -18.33 9.71 6.99
C ALA A 23 -19.36 9.09 7.96
N ASP A 24 -18.97 7.99 8.59
CA ASP A 24 -19.50 7.50 9.86
C ASP A 24 -19.03 8.46 10.98
N ARG A 25 -19.19 9.78 10.75
CA ARG A 25 -18.92 10.88 11.70
C ARG A 25 -19.59 10.61 13.05
N LYS A 26 -20.64 9.78 13.06
CA LYS A 26 -21.40 9.39 14.24
C LYS A 26 -20.80 8.23 15.03
N LYS A 27 -19.99 7.34 14.44
CA LYS A 27 -19.61 6.07 15.08
C LYS A 27 -18.12 5.91 15.34
N HIS A 28 -17.25 6.35 14.42
CA HIS A 28 -15.80 6.17 14.55
C HIS A 28 -15.00 7.47 14.62
N MET A 29 -15.63 8.63 14.37
CA MET A 29 -15.01 9.97 14.45
C MET A 29 -13.64 10.07 13.78
N GLN A 30 -13.40 9.28 12.73
CA GLN A 30 -12.19 9.41 11.94
C GLN A 30 -12.33 10.66 11.08
N ASP A 31 -11.65 11.72 11.48
CA ASP A 31 -11.41 12.87 10.62
C ASP A 31 -10.28 12.52 9.66
N PHE A 32 -10.54 12.67 8.37
CA PHE A 32 -9.55 12.47 7.31
C PHE A 32 -8.34 13.37 7.52
N THR A 33 -7.14 12.83 7.36
CA THR A 33 -5.88 13.58 7.41
C THR A 33 -5.81 14.53 6.22
N PRO A 34 -5.86 15.87 6.44
CA PRO A 34 -5.72 16.82 5.35
C PRO A 34 -4.40 16.61 4.62
N ASN A 35 -4.40 16.84 3.30
CA ASN A 35 -3.23 16.67 2.45
C ASN A 35 -2.00 17.42 2.97
N GLU A 36 -2.21 18.62 3.51
CA GLU A 36 -1.15 19.48 4.05
C GLU A 36 -0.47 18.85 5.27
N LEU A 37 -1.23 18.13 6.11
CA LEU A 37 -0.68 17.43 7.26
C LEU A 37 0.16 16.23 6.82
N SER A 38 -0.34 15.47 5.84
CA SER A 38 0.40 14.36 5.22
C SER A 38 1.71 14.82 4.58
N ASP A 39 1.71 15.98 3.92
CA ASP A 39 2.92 16.57 3.33
C ASP A 39 3.96 16.96 4.40
N VAL A 40 3.51 17.52 5.52
CA VAL A 40 4.38 17.87 6.65
C VAL A 40 4.98 16.60 7.27
N ILE A 41 4.15 15.59 7.52
CA ILE A 41 4.61 14.30 8.09
C ILE A 41 5.62 13.63 7.17
N SER A 42 5.35 13.58 5.86
CA SER A 42 6.26 12.98 4.87
C SER A 42 7.63 13.65 4.87
N LYS A 43 7.67 14.98 5.00
CA LYS A 43 8.92 15.74 5.10
C LYS A 43 9.66 15.51 6.42
N LEU A 44 8.93 15.31 7.52
CA LEU A 44 9.51 15.02 8.84
C LEU A 44 10.11 13.61 8.91
N VAL A 45 9.45 12.62 8.31
CA VAL A 45 9.95 11.25 8.21
C VAL A 45 11.22 11.20 7.34
N GLY A 46 11.24 11.97 6.25
CA GLY A 46 12.40 12.07 5.37
C GLY A 46 12.57 10.82 4.50
N GLU A 47 13.82 10.48 4.21
CA GLU A 47 14.17 9.31 3.40
C GLU A 47 14.06 8.04 4.24
N SER A 48 13.26 7.09 3.76
CA SER A 48 13.18 5.75 4.34
C SER A 48 12.86 4.75 3.24
N PRO A 49 13.66 3.68 3.09
CA PRO A 49 13.38 2.62 2.12
C PRO A 49 12.13 1.82 2.50
N ASN A 50 11.75 1.80 3.79
CA ASN A 50 10.57 1.11 4.29
C ASN A 50 9.68 2.11 5.02
N THR A 51 8.40 2.21 4.64
CA THR A 51 7.44 3.07 5.35
C THR A 51 6.20 2.27 5.74
N LEU A 52 5.81 2.36 7.02
CA LEU A 52 4.59 1.76 7.55
C LEU A 52 3.52 2.84 7.77
N ASP A 53 2.32 2.58 7.29
CA ASP A 53 1.11 3.36 7.55
C ASP A 53 0.06 2.47 8.22
N ILE A 54 -0.38 2.84 9.42
CA ILE A 54 -1.36 2.08 10.20
C ILE A 54 -2.70 2.80 10.13
N ALA A 55 -3.78 2.05 9.93
CA ALA A 55 -5.11 2.59 9.63
C ALA A 55 -5.08 3.47 8.37
N SER A 56 -4.51 2.90 7.30
CA SER A 56 -4.19 3.61 6.07
C SER A 56 -5.42 4.14 5.34
N GLY A 57 -6.62 3.62 5.65
CA GLY A 57 -7.85 3.94 4.94
C GLY A 57 -7.68 3.64 3.45
N THR A 58 -7.91 4.65 2.61
CA THR A 58 -7.72 4.58 1.15
C THR A 58 -6.27 4.85 0.70
N GLY A 59 -5.35 5.10 1.63
CA GLY A 59 -3.92 5.29 1.36
C GLY A 59 -3.48 6.75 1.20
N GLY A 60 -4.27 7.72 1.64
CA GLY A 60 -3.95 9.14 1.45
C GLY A 60 -2.56 9.53 1.99
N MET A 61 -2.18 9.06 3.18
CA MET A 61 -0.87 9.35 3.78
C MET A 61 0.26 8.65 3.03
N ILE A 62 0.13 7.35 2.73
CA ILE A 62 1.17 6.60 2.02
C ILE A 62 1.40 7.12 0.59
N ILE A 63 0.35 7.57 -0.11
CA ILE A 63 0.47 8.22 -1.42
C ILE A 63 1.31 9.50 -1.34
N ARG A 64 1.11 10.32 -0.30
CA ARG A 64 1.90 11.55 -0.11
C ARG A 64 3.36 11.25 0.18
N LYS A 65 3.63 10.21 0.98
CA LYS A 65 5.00 9.76 1.21
C LYS A 65 5.65 9.30 -0.11
N TRP A 66 4.98 8.45 -0.86
CA TRP A 66 5.44 7.99 -2.18
C TRP A 66 5.73 9.14 -3.13
N TRP A 67 4.79 10.07 -3.27
CA TRP A 67 4.98 11.24 -4.13
C TRP A 67 6.16 12.10 -3.68
N SER A 68 6.34 12.28 -2.37
CA SER A 68 7.51 12.96 -1.82
C SER A 68 8.82 12.23 -2.12
N ASP A 69 8.83 10.91 -2.15
CA ASP A 69 10.00 10.10 -2.53
C ASP A 69 10.32 10.28 -4.02
N CYS A 70 9.31 10.17 -4.90
CA CYS A 70 9.46 10.40 -6.34
C CYS A 70 10.01 11.81 -6.64
N LEU A 71 9.49 12.84 -5.97
CA LEU A 71 9.95 14.22 -6.16
C LEU A 71 11.37 14.44 -5.63
N ARG A 72 11.74 13.80 -4.52
CA ARG A 72 13.07 13.94 -3.90
C ARG A 72 14.15 13.30 -4.78
N GLU A 73 13.92 12.09 -5.27
CA GLU A 73 14.87 11.36 -6.11
C GLU A 73 14.87 11.84 -7.56
N GLY A 74 13.73 12.38 -7.99
CA GLY A 74 13.47 12.77 -9.37
C GLY A 74 12.80 11.64 -10.14
N PRO A 75 11.79 11.95 -10.97
CA PRO A 75 10.95 10.95 -11.64
C PRO A 75 11.72 10.06 -12.62
N PHE A 76 12.91 10.47 -13.09
CA PHE A 76 13.74 9.67 -13.99
C PHE A 76 14.73 8.75 -13.26
N VAL A 77 14.81 8.84 -11.93
CA VAL A 77 15.79 8.12 -11.10
C VAL A 77 15.11 7.24 -10.06
N TYR A 78 13.90 7.62 -9.63
CA TYR A 78 13.10 6.84 -8.70
C TYR A 78 12.91 5.41 -9.20
N LEU A 79 13.19 4.43 -8.34
CA LEU A 79 13.02 3.01 -8.62
C LEU A 79 12.11 2.40 -7.54
N PRO A 80 10.93 1.86 -7.90
CA PRO A 80 10.06 1.13 -6.96
C PRO A 80 10.80 0.09 -6.11
N SER A 81 11.84 -0.57 -6.63
CA SER A 81 12.62 -1.59 -5.92
C SER A 81 13.35 -1.06 -4.68
N LYS A 82 13.55 0.26 -4.57
CA LYS A 82 14.22 0.89 -3.43
C LYS A 82 13.27 1.29 -2.31
N HIS A 83 11.95 1.17 -2.54
CA HIS A 83 10.92 1.64 -1.63
C HIS A 83 9.86 0.56 -1.43
N LEU A 84 9.70 0.11 -0.19
CA LEU A 84 8.62 -0.78 0.21
C LEU A 84 7.69 -0.05 1.17
N TYR A 85 6.42 -0.03 0.82
CA TYR A 85 5.36 0.56 1.65
C TYR A 85 4.54 -0.55 2.32
N GLN A 86 4.28 -0.44 3.61
CA GLN A 86 3.40 -1.36 4.32
C GLN A 86 2.18 -0.60 4.82
N CYS A 87 1.00 -1.12 4.55
CA CYS A 87 -0.26 -0.57 4.98
C CYS A 87 -0.99 -1.60 5.84
N GLU A 88 -1.63 -1.16 6.93
CA GLU A 88 -2.54 -2.00 7.70
C GLU A 88 -3.91 -1.32 7.80
N GLU A 89 -4.97 -2.03 7.41
CA GLU A 89 -6.32 -1.45 7.36
C GLU A 89 -7.38 -2.47 7.80
N LEU A 90 -8.36 -2.02 8.58
CA LEU A 90 -9.41 -2.84 9.17
C LEU A 90 -10.67 -2.92 8.30
N SER A 91 -10.96 -1.86 7.55
CA SER A 91 -12.22 -1.67 6.85
C SER A 91 -12.26 -2.43 5.52
N ASP A 92 -13.16 -3.40 5.44
CA ASP A 92 -13.52 -4.12 4.19
C ASP A 92 -13.80 -3.18 3.02
N ARG A 93 -14.34 -1.99 3.31
CA ARG A 93 -14.72 -1.01 2.29
C ARG A 93 -13.53 -0.22 1.77
N ALA A 94 -12.50 -0.01 2.59
CA ALA A 94 -11.33 0.78 2.23
C ALA A 94 -10.34 -0.04 1.39
N ILE A 95 -10.20 -1.34 1.68
CA ILE A 95 -9.21 -2.22 1.05
C ILE A 95 -9.23 -2.17 -0.50
N PRO A 96 -10.38 -2.27 -1.20
CA PRO A 96 -10.36 -2.21 -2.66
C PRO A 96 -9.78 -0.90 -3.21
N PHE A 97 -10.09 0.23 -2.58
CA PHE A 97 -9.56 1.54 -2.98
C PHE A 97 -8.07 1.67 -2.64
N LEU A 98 -7.65 1.20 -1.48
CA LEU A 98 -6.25 1.17 -1.07
C LEU A 98 -5.41 0.35 -2.07
N LEU A 99 -5.83 -0.88 -2.37
CA LEU A 99 -5.15 -1.75 -3.32
C LEU A 99 -5.08 -1.10 -4.71
N PHE A 100 -6.20 -0.57 -5.21
CA PHE A 100 -6.25 0.15 -6.48
C PHE A 100 -5.25 1.33 -6.50
N ASN A 101 -5.26 2.13 -5.43
CA ASN A 101 -4.42 3.32 -5.32
C ASN A 101 -2.94 3.00 -5.35
N LEU A 102 -2.52 1.92 -4.69
CA LEU A 102 -1.13 1.49 -4.67
C LEU A 102 -0.72 0.92 -6.04
N MET A 103 -1.58 0.10 -6.68
CA MET A 103 -1.31 -0.51 -7.98
C MET A 103 -1.18 0.51 -9.11
N ILE A 104 -2.12 1.46 -9.21
CA ILE A 104 -2.14 2.44 -10.31
C ILE A 104 -0.95 3.41 -10.26
N ARG A 105 -0.29 3.51 -9.10
CA ARG A 105 0.90 4.34 -8.87
C ARG A 105 2.22 3.57 -9.02
N GLY A 106 2.16 2.31 -9.46
CA GLY A 106 3.36 1.50 -9.68
C GLY A 106 4.18 1.27 -8.40
N MET A 107 3.54 1.22 -7.24
CA MET A 107 4.21 1.07 -5.94
C MET A 107 4.55 -0.40 -5.65
N ASN A 108 5.60 -0.63 -4.85
CA ASN A 108 5.79 -1.90 -4.16
C ASN A 108 5.21 -1.79 -2.76
N ALA A 109 4.28 -2.67 -2.39
CA ALA A 109 3.65 -2.59 -1.08
C ALA A 109 3.16 -3.93 -0.52
N THR A 110 3.05 -4.00 0.80
CA THR A 110 2.31 -5.04 1.51
C THR A 110 1.10 -4.43 2.20
N VAL A 111 -0.06 -5.10 2.14
CA VAL A 111 -1.28 -4.63 2.78
C VAL A 111 -1.83 -5.72 3.69
N VAL A 112 -1.84 -5.47 5.01
CA VAL A 112 -2.45 -6.36 6.00
C VAL A 112 -3.89 -5.91 6.22
N HIS A 113 -4.84 -6.74 5.79
CA HIS A 113 -6.26 -6.48 6.00
C HIS A 113 -6.71 -7.14 7.32
N GLY A 114 -6.89 -6.35 8.37
CA GLY A 114 -7.24 -6.88 9.68
C GLY A 114 -7.14 -5.86 10.82
N ASP A 115 -7.37 -6.36 12.03
CA ASP A 115 -7.21 -5.55 13.24
C ASP A 115 -5.74 -5.53 13.68
N VAL A 116 -5.16 -4.34 13.67
CA VAL A 116 -3.75 -4.10 13.99
C VAL A 116 -3.41 -4.44 15.45
N LEU A 117 -4.36 -4.33 16.37
CA LEU A 117 -4.15 -4.55 17.80
C LEU A 117 -4.29 -6.04 18.15
N SER A 118 -5.37 -6.68 17.69
CA SER A 118 -5.63 -8.09 17.98
C SER A 118 -4.80 -9.04 17.10
N ARG A 119 -4.32 -8.54 15.95
CA ARG A 119 -3.68 -9.31 14.87
C ARG A 119 -4.57 -10.43 14.32
N GLU A 120 -5.88 -10.21 14.37
CA GLU A 120 -6.84 -11.00 13.61
C GLU A 120 -6.89 -10.45 12.18
N VAL A 121 -6.39 -11.23 11.23
CA VAL A 121 -6.16 -10.80 9.83
C VAL A 121 -7.04 -11.61 8.90
N LYS A 122 -7.61 -10.95 7.90
CA LYS A 122 -8.39 -11.58 6.83
C LYS A 122 -7.47 -12.08 5.74
N GLN A 123 -6.66 -11.18 5.18
CA GLN A 123 -5.73 -11.45 4.09
C GLN A 123 -4.50 -10.55 4.20
N VAL A 124 -3.39 -10.99 3.58
CA VAL A 124 -2.23 -10.13 3.35
C VAL A 124 -1.98 -10.07 1.85
N TYR A 125 -1.96 -8.86 1.31
CA TYR A 125 -1.74 -8.61 -0.11
C TYR A 125 -0.30 -8.16 -0.35
N PHE A 126 0.22 -8.51 -1.52
CA PHE A 126 1.50 -8.07 -2.03
C PHE A 126 1.32 -7.40 -3.37
N ILE A 127 1.71 -6.13 -3.44
CA ILE A 127 1.66 -5.30 -4.63
C ILE A 127 3.08 -5.18 -5.14
N GLN A 128 3.27 -5.59 -6.39
CA GLN A 128 4.58 -5.83 -6.96
C GLN A 128 4.72 -5.07 -8.29
N ASN A 129 5.73 -4.21 -8.38
CA ASN A 129 6.15 -3.60 -9.63
C ASN A 129 7.22 -4.48 -10.29
N GLU A 130 6.85 -5.19 -11.35
CA GLU A 130 7.73 -6.15 -12.02
C GLU A 130 8.82 -5.50 -12.85
N HIS A 131 8.55 -4.31 -13.38
CA HIS A 131 9.43 -3.64 -14.33
C HIS A 131 10.39 -2.66 -13.67
N ASN A 132 10.27 -2.48 -12.34
CA ASN A 132 10.96 -1.43 -11.59
C ASN A 132 10.76 -0.03 -12.19
N ASP A 133 9.56 0.21 -12.72
CA ASP A 133 9.17 1.46 -13.38
C ASP A 133 7.86 1.96 -12.78
N HIS A 134 7.95 3.04 -12.01
CA HIS A 134 6.80 3.67 -11.35
C HIS A 134 5.75 4.25 -12.30
N LEU A 135 6.05 4.36 -13.60
CA LEU A 135 5.07 4.78 -14.62
C LEU A 135 4.20 3.62 -15.11
N LEU A 136 4.59 2.38 -14.80
CA LEU A 136 3.81 1.17 -15.05
C LEU A 136 3.03 0.78 -13.80
N PHE A 137 1.91 0.08 -14.01
CA PHE A 137 1.11 -0.42 -12.90
C PHE A 137 1.80 -1.59 -12.21
N SER A 138 1.53 -1.74 -10.93
CA SER A 138 1.93 -2.92 -10.15
C SER A 138 0.84 -3.98 -10.16
N SER A 139 1.24 -5.24 -10.12
CA SER A 139 0.35 -6.39 -10.01
C SER A 139 -0.06 -6.67 -8.57
N LEU A 140 -1.26 -7.25 -8.39
CA LEU A 140 -1.79 -7.70 -7.11
C LEU A 140 -1.60 -9.20 -6.91
N ASN A 141 -1.03 -9.54 -5.76
CA ASN A 141 -0.86 -10.91 -5.30
C ASN A 141 -1.42 -11.05 -3.89
N VAL A 142 -1.84 -12.26 -3.51
CA VAL A 142 -2.27 -12.60 -2.16
C VAL A 142 -1.30 -13.60 -1.58
N PHE A 143 -0.81 -13.33 -0.36
CA PHE A 143 0.03 -14.27 0.35
C PHE A 143 -0.77 -15.47 0.86
N PRO A 144 -0.22 -16.69 0.78
CA PRO A 144 -0.86 -17.89 1.32
C PRO A 144 -0.91 -17.85 2.85
N HIS A 145 -1.85 -18.59 3.44
CA HIS A 145 -2.02 -18.67 4.90
C HIS A 145 -1.06 -19.72 5.46
N ASN A 146 0.23 -19.38 5.55
CA ASN A 146 1.27 -20.26 6.07
C ASN A 146 2.03 -19.65 7.26
N GLU A 147 2.84 -20.46 7.92
CA GLU A 147 3.60 -20.06 9.12
C GLU A 147 4.58 -18.92 8.86
N THR A 148 5.20 -18.88 7.68
CA THR A 148 6.12 -17.80 7.29
C THR A 148 5.41 -16.45 7.28
N ILE A 149 4.24 -16.38 6.64
CA ILE A 149 3.42 -15.16 6.57
C ILE A 149 2.86 -14.79 7.95
N CYS A 150 2.47 -15.79 8.75
CA CYS A 150 2.06 -15.55 10.12
C CYS A 150 3.16 -14.92 10.97
N ASN A 151 4.41 -15.39 10.83
CA ASN A 151 5.54 -14.85 11.58
C ASN A 151 5.92 -13.45 11.08
N GLU A 152 6.03 -13.26 9.76
CA GLU A 152 6.43 -12.00 9.14
C GLU A 152 5.46 -10.86 9.48
N PHE A 153 4.16 -11.11 9.33
CA PHE A 153 3.12 -10.11 9.58
C PHE A 153 2.49 -10.28 10.97
N ASN A 154 3.11 -11.04 11.87
CA ASN A 154 2.61 -11.27 13.24
C ASN A 154 1.09 -11.59 13.27
N VAL A 155 0.63 -12.47 12.40
CA VAL A 155 -0.78 -12.88 12.31
C VAL A 155 -1.07 -13.88 13.42
N ARG A 156 -2.01 -13.55 14.30
CA ARG A 156 -2.41 -14.45 15.39
C ARG A 156 -3.55 -15.38 15.01
N LYS A 157 -4.40 -14.95 14.07
CA LYS A 157 -5.57 -15.69 13.63
C LYS A 157 -6.05 -15.18 12.28
N TRP A 158 -6.36 -16.11 11.38
CA TRP A 158 -7.03 -15.83 10.12
C TRP A 158 -8.55 -15.75 10.32
N LEU A 159 -9.19 -14.71 9.78
CA LEU A 159 -10.63 -14.45 9.89
C LEU A 159 -11.44 -14.98 8.70
N GLU A 160 -10.78 -15.17 7.56
CA GLU A 160 -11.37 -15.60 6.30
C GLU A 160 -10.58 -16.77 5.72
N GLU A 161 -11.17 -17.50 4.77
CA GLU A 161 -10.46 -18.56 4.05
C GLU A 161 -9.38 -17.96 3.12
N GLU A 162 -8.33 -18.71 2.85
CA GLU A 162 -7.25 -18.28 1.97
C GLU A 162 -7.76 -17.91 0.57
N LEU A 163 -7.42 -16.70 0.12
CA LEU A 163 -7.65 -16.28 -1.26
C LEU A 163 -6.44 -16.63 -2.11
N ASN A 164 -6.70 -17.33 -3.22
CA ASN A 164 -5.68 -17.71 -4.20
C ASN A 164 -5.73 -16.75 -5.39
N HIS A 165 -4.87 -15.74 -5.38
CA HIS A 165 -4.78 -14.76 -6.46
C HIS A 165 -3.34 -14.31 -6.65
N ILE A 166 -2.81 -14.52 -7.85
CA ILE A 166 -1.46 -14.12 -8.25
C ILE A 166 -1.57 -13.56 -9.67
N GLU A 167 -1.27 -12.27 -9.83
CA GLU A 167 -1.21 -11.60 -11.14
C GLU A 167 0.22 -11.57 -11.69
N SER A 168 1.22 -11.53 -10.80
CA SER A 168 2.60 -11.44 -11.25
C SER A 168 3.03 -12.73 -11.96
N SER A 169 3.65 -12.54 -13.12
CA SER A 169 4.04 -13.67 -13.96
C SER A 169 5.31 -14.34 -13.46
N GLU A 170 6.25 -13.54 -12.92
CA GLU A 170 7.55 -13.99 -12.46
C GLU A 170 8.00 -13.13 -11.27
N MET A 171 8.90 -13.68 -10.44
CA MET A 171 9.58 -12.91 -9.40
C MET A 171 10.66 -12.04 -10.07
N PRO A 172 10.57 -10.70 -10.00
CA PRO A 172 11.53 -9.79 -10.63
C PRO A 172 12.92 -9.96 -10.03
N ASP A 173 13.95 -9.83 -10.87
CA ASP A 173 15.34 -10.01 -10.46
C ASP A 173 15.76 -9.07 -9.33
N HIS A 174 15.22 -7.84 -9.30
CA HIS A 174 15.51 -6.87 -8.24
C HIS A 174 14.82 -7.16 -6.89
N LEU A 175 13.93 -8.15 -6.84
CA LEU A 175 13.31 -8.66 -5.61
C LEU A 175 13.85 -10.03 -5.20
N LYS A 176 14.72 -10.64 -6.02
CA LYS A 176 15.44 -11.86 -5.62
C LYS A 176 16.50 -11.45 -4.63
N PHE A 177 16.49 -12.06 -3.44
CA PHE A 177 17.62 -11.96 -2.53
C PHE A 177 18.82 -12.60 -3.20
N GLU A 178 19.94 -11.88 -3.30
CA GLU A 178 21.22 -12.55 -3.53
C GLU A 178 21.43 -13.47 -2.32
N GLU A 179 21.49 -14.78 -2.55
CA GLU A 179 22.04 -15.69 -1.54
C GLU A 179 23.47 -15.20 -1.28
N GLU A 180 23.67 -14.50 -0.15
CA GLU A 180 25.00 -14.18 0.33
C GLU A 180 25.77 -15.51 0.38
N GLN A 181 26.78 -15.64 -0.49
CA GLN A 181 27.67 -16.79 -0.51
C GLN A 181 28.31 -16.90 0.88
N ALA A 182 27.84 -17.88 1.66
CA ALA A 182 28.43 -18.29 2.92
C ALA A 182 29.81 -18.93 2.74
#